data_AF-A0A2W5PIF8-F1
#
_entry.id   AF-A0A2W5PIF8-F1
#
_cell.length_a   1.000
_cell.length_b   1.000
_cell.length_c   1.000
_cell.angle_alpha   90.00
_cell.angle_beta   90.00
_cell.angle_gamma   90.00
#
_symmetry.space_group_name_H-M   'P 1'
#
loop_
_entity.id
_entity.type
_entity.pdbx_description
1 polymer ?
#
loop_
_entity_poly.entity_id
_entity_poly.type
_entity_poly.pdbx_seq_one_letter_code
_entity_poly.pdbx_strand_id
1 'polypeptide(L)'
;ELEGEVDKRDFGNWLHEVLNHFHAALKAAPTPDRRVRAAMISIASEQATHAMGLSEADFLPFAAAWPAVREGYLDWLSAHEADEGAVFEQAEPRLEQPLDDVRLVGRLDRIDRLQADGRAYVIDYKTESLDSSKQRVKEPFEDTQLAFYAALLDEDTLRAAYVNVGEKASGTQTVEQTEVVAARDALVEGILHDLRRIGEGAAMPALGEGAVCEFCAARGLCRKDFWSDDAAPLCTPSGRVTQPPEGEAGRLRGGQAAAEDTPPGLEGRS
;
A
#
# COMPACT_ATOMS: atom_id res chain seq x y z
N GLU A 1 -18.04 -16.29 -24.54
CA GLU A 1 -18.89 -16.15 -23.34
C GLU A 1 -17.91 -16.06 -22.18
N LEU A 2 -17.79 -14.89 -21.54
CA LEU A 2 -16.90 -14.70 -20.40
C LEU A 2 -17.80 -14.70 -19.17
N GLU A 3 -17.68 -15.75 -18.36
CA GLU A 3 -18.36 -15.90 -17.08
C GLU A 3 -18.01 -14.69 -16.20
N GLY A 4 -19.04 -13.96 -15.79
CA GLY A 4 -18.93 -12.78 -14.92
C GLY A 4 -18.65 -13.19 -13.48
N GLU A 5 -17.44 -13.68 -13.20
CA GLU A 5 -16.95 -13.75 -11.83
C GLU A 5 -16.86 -12.32 -11.28
N VAL A 6 -17.62 -12.03 -10.23
CA VAL A 6 -17.44 -10.83 -9.42
C VAL A 6 -15.96 -10.77 -9.00
N ASP A 7 -15.27 -9.71 -9.39
CA ASP A 7 -13.85 -9.55 -9.08
C ASP A 7 -13.70 -9.29 -7.56
N LYS A 8 -12.59 -9.70 -6.97
CA LYS A 8 -12.22 -9.34 -5.58
C LYS A 8 -12.29 -7.83 -5.35
N ARG A 9 -12.06 -7.05 -6.41
CA ARG A 9 -12.22 -5.60 -6.42
C ARG A 9 -13.67 -5.16 -6.18
N ASP A 10 -14.65 -5.81 -6.79
CA ASP A 10 -16.06 -5.48 -6.63
C ASP A 10 -16.54 -5.77 -5.20
N PHE A 11 -16.07 -6.88 -4.62
CA PHE A 11 -16.32 -7.18 -3.21
C PHE A 11 -15.72 -6.13 -2.27
N GLY A 12 -14.48 -5.70 -2.54
CA GLY A 12 -13.85 -4.59 -1.82
C GLY A 12 -14.75 -3.36 -1.86
N ASN A 13 -15.04 -2.85 -3.06
CA ASN A 13 -15.89 -1.66 -3.24
C ASN A 13 -17.25 -1.76 -2.52
N TRP A 14 -17.88 -2.94 -2.60
CA TRP A 14 -19.13 -3.20 -1.90
C TRP A 14 -18.99 -3.10 -0.39
N LEU A 15 -17.91 -3.64 0.19
CA LEU A 15 -17.65 -3.53 1.63
C LEU A 15 -17.49 -2.07 2.06
N HIS A 16 -16.74 -1.25 1.31
CA HIS A 16 -16.62 0.18 1.62
C HIS A 16 -17.98 0.87 1.65
N GLU A 17 -18.84 0.59 0.66
CA GLU A 17 -20.17 1.17 0.59
C GLU A 17 -21.08 0.72 1.73
N VAL A 18 -21.02 -0.56 2.12
CA VAL A 18 -21.73 -1.09 3.31
C VAL A 18 -21.30 -0.34 4.57
N LEU A 19 -20.00 -0.21 4.79
CA LEU A 19 -19.45 0.40 6.00
C LEU A 19 -19.72 1.90 6.05
N ASN A 20 -19.69 2.59 4.90
CA ASN A 20 -20.11 3.98 4.77
C ASN A 20 -21.58 4.18 5.19
N HIS A 21 -22.51 3.43 4.60
CA HIS A 21 -23.93 3.49 4.97
C HIS A 21 -24.16 3.16 6.45
N PHE A 22 -23.50 2.12 6.96
CA PHE A 22 -23.64 1.69 8.34
C PHE A 22 -23.19 2.77 9.33
N HIS A 23 -22.01 3.35 9.13
CA HIS A 23 -21.49 4.37 10.04
C HIS A 23 -22.23 5.70 9.94
N ALA A 24 -22.67 6.09 8.74
CA ALA A 24 -23.54 7.25 8.58
C ALA A 24 -24.84 7.08 9.38
N ALA A 25 -25.47 5.89 9.31
CA ALA A 25 -26.65 5.58 10.08
C ALA A 25 -26.38 5.53 11.60
N LEU A 26 -25.26 4.90 12.01
CA LEU A 26 -24.87 4.80 13.42
C LEU A 26 -24.57 6.17 14.04
N LYS A 27 -23.96 7.08 13.28
CA LYS A 27 -23.74 8.46 13.70
C LYS A 27 -25.06 9.22 13.87
N ALA A 28 -26.03 9.02 12.97
CA ALA A 28 -27.33 9.67 13.02
C ALA A 28 -28.21 9.17 14.17
N ALA A 29 -28.11 7.89 14.52
CA ALA A 29 -28.82 7.25 15.63
C ALA A 29 -27.87 6.40 16.48
N PRO A 30 -27.06 7.03 17.36
CA PRO A 30 -26.08 6.31 18.16
C PRO A 30 -26.74 5.29 19.10
N THR A 31 -26.17 4.10 19.14
CA THR A 31 -26.64 3.02 20.02
C THR A 31 -25.49 2.12 20.43
N PRO A 32 -25.40 1.68 21.70
CA PRO A 32 -24.49 0.62 22.12
C PRO A 32 -25.07 -0.78 21.92
N ASP A 33 -26.35 -0.91 21.54
CA ASP A 33 -27.01 -2.22 21.41
C ASP A 33 -26.51 -2.97 20.17
N ARG A 34 -25.78 -4.06 20.42
CA ARG A 34 -25.24 -4.95 19.39
C ARG A 34 -26.30 -5.48 18.42
N ARG A 35 -27.51 -5.81 18.89
CA ARG A 35 -28.58 -6.33 18.02
C ARG A 35 -29.08 -5.23 17.09
N VAL A 36 -29.19 -4.00 17.58
CA VAL A 36 -29.58 -2.85 16.75
C VAL A 36 -28.48 -2.57 15.73
N ARG A 37 -27.20 -2.55 16.13
CA ARG A 37 -26.08 -2.38 15.18
C ARG A 37 -26.05 -3.48 14.10
N ALA A 38 -26.31 -4.73 14.47
CA ALA A 38 -26.39 -5.85 13.52
C ALA A 38 -27.54 -5.68 12.50
N ALA A 39 -28.69 -5.14 12.93
CA ALA A 39 -29.79 -4.79 12.02
C ALA A 39 -29.39 -3.62 11.09
N MET A 40 -28.74 -2.58 11.62
CA MET A 40 -28.30 -1.42 10.84
C MET A 40 -27.31 -1.81 9.73
N ILE A 41 -26.30 -2.61 10.04
CA ILE A 41 -25.32 -3.03 9.03
C ILE A 41 -25.93 -4.02 8.02
N SER A 42 -26.97 -4.77 8.40
CA SER A 42 -27.71 -5.62 7.46
C SER A 42 -28.49 -4.77 6.45
N ILE A 43 -29.18 -3.72 6.92
CA ILE A 43 -29.85 -2.74 6.05
C ILE A 43 -28.83 -2.04 5.13
N ALA A 44 -27.68 -1.64 5.67
CA ALA A 44 -26.60 -1.02 4.90
C ALA A 44 -26.09 -1.94 3.77
N SER A 45 -26.01 -3.24 4.04
CA SER A 45 -25.59 -4.22 3.03
C SER A 45 -26.61 -4.40 1.91
N GLU A 46 -27.91 -4.39 2.22
CA GLU A 46 -28.97 -4.41 1.20
C GLU A 46 -28.94 -3.13 0.34
N GLN A 47 -28.73 -1.98 0.97
CA GLN A 47 -28.59 -0.69 0.29
C GLN A 47 -27.40 -0.67 -0.68
N ALA A 48 -26.22 -1.13 -0.24
CA ALA A 48 -25.02 -1.19 -1.07
C ALA A 48 -25.20 -2.14 -2.26
N THR A 49 -25.76 -3.34 -2.04
CA THR A 49 -26.06 -4.31 -3.10
C THR A 49 -26.98 -3.71 -4.16
N HIS A 50 -28.04 -3.02 -3.74
CA HIS A 50 -28.96 -2.34 -4.65
C HIS A 50 -28.29 -1.18 -5.40
N ALA A 51 -27.53 -0.33 -4.71
CA ALA A 51 -26.86 0.83 -5.30
C ALA A 51 -25.82 0.45 -6.36
N MET A 52 -25.12 -0.67 -6.15
CA MET A 52 -24.11 -1.18 -7.08
C MET A 52 -24.70 -2.03 -8.22
N GLY A 53 -26.01 -2.33 -8.20
CA GLY A 53 -26.66 -3.13 -9.24
C GLY A 53 -26.11 -4.55 -9.34
N LEU A 54 -25.64 -5.12 -8.23
CA LEU A 54 -25.04 -6.45 -8.19
C LEU A 54 -26.13 -7.51 -8.40
N SER A 55 -25.86 -8.47 -9.29
CA SER A 55 -26.78 -9.60 -9.48
C SER A 55 -26.71 -10.54 -8.28
N GLU A 56 -27.85 -11.07 -7.86
CA GLU A 56 -27.92 -12.00 -6.72
C GLU A 56 -27.11 -13.28 -6.97
N ALA A 57 -27.08 -13.74 -8.23
CA ALA A 57 -26.36 -14.95 -8.62
C ALA A 57 -24.84 -14.75 -8.60
N ASP A 58 -24.35 -13.63 -9.15
CA ASP A 58 -22.91 -13.37 -9.25
C ASP A 58 -22.33 -13.00 -7.87
N PHE A 59 -23.12 -12.36 -7.01
CA PHE A 59 -22.71 -11.97 -5.66
C PHE A 59 -22.91 -13.07 -4.60
N LEU A 60 -23.52 -14.20 -4.96
CA LEU A 60 -23.88 -15.28 -4.03
C LEU A 60 -22.70 -15.79 -3.18
N PRO A 61 -21.48 -16.02 -3.73
CA PRO A 61 -20.34 -16.46 -2.92
C PRO A 61 -20.02 -15.49 -1.77
N PHE A 62 -20.10 -14.18 -2.02
CA PHE A 62 -19.84 -13.14 -1.03
C PHE A 62 -21.01 -12.97 -0.05
N ALA A 63 -22.24 -13.07 -0.54
CA ALA A 63 -23.43 -13.02 0.32
C ALA A 63 -23.44 -14.16 1.36
N ALA A 64 -22.93 -15.34 1.00
CA ALA A 64 -22.83 -16.49 1.91
C ALA A 64 -21.81 -16.26 3.05
N ALA A 65 -20.72 -15.56 2.74
CA ALA A 65 -19.65 -15.18 3.66
C ALA A 65 -20.03 -14.04 4.61
N TRP A 66 -20.83 -13.10 4.10
CA TRP A 66 -21.09 -11.83 4.76
C TRP A 66 -21.55 -11.92 6.22
N PRO A 67 -22.44 -12.84 6.63
CA PRO A 67 -22.86 -12.92 8.03
C PRO A 67 -21.69 -13.11 9.01
N ALA A 68 -20.71 -13.95 8.67
CA ALA A 68 -19.54 -14.17 9.52
C ALA A 68 -18.61 -12.95 9.55
N VAL A 69 -18.38 -12.33 8.39
CA VAL A 69 -17.58 -11.10 8.26
C VAL A 69 -18.20 -9.96 9.08
N ARG A 70 -19.52 -9.79 8.96
CA ARG A 70 -20.30 -8.79 9.69
C ARG A 70 -20.12 -8.94 11.19
N GLU A 71 -20.26 -10.16 11.73
CA GLU A 71 -20.07 -10.38 13.16
C GLU A 71 -18.65 -10.07 13.61
N GLY A 72 -17.64 -10.55 12.87
CA GLY A 72 -16.24 -10.25 13.18
C GLY A 72 -15.92 -8.76 13.13
N TYR A 73 -16.52 -8.03 12.20
CA TYR A 73 -16.40 -6.57 12.12
C TYR A 73 -17.07 -5.85 13.29
N LEU A 74 -18.27 -6.26 13.70
CA LEU A 74 -18.97 -5.66 14.83
C LEU A 74 -18.27 -5.93 16.17
N ASP A 75 -17.67 -7.11 16.33
CA ASP A 75 -16.81 -7.43 17.48
C ASP A 75 -15.59 -6.50 17.51
N TRP A 76 -14.89 -6.37 16.38
CA TRP A 76 -13.76 -5.46 16.24
C TRP A 76 -14.15 -4.01 16.52
N LEU A 77 -15.28 -3.53 15.99
CA LEU A 77 -15.72 -2.15 16.18
C LEU A 77 -15.97 -1.83 17.66
N SER A 78 -16.62 -2.75 18.39
CA SER A 78 -16.83 -2.58 19.82
C SER A 78 -15.51 -2.53 20.60
N ALA A 79 -14.53 -3.35 20.24
CA ALA A 79 -13.20 -3.32 20.86
C ALA A 79 -12.45 -2.02 20.52
N HIS A 80 -12.44 -1.63 19.24
CA HIS A 80 -11.81 -0.38 18.76
C HIS A 80 -12.38 0.85 19.47
N GLU A 81 -13.70 0.97 19.59
CA GLU A 81 -14.35 2.07 20.32
C GLU A 81 -13.97 2.06 21.81
N ALA A 82 -13.89 0.88 22.44
CA ALA A 82 -13.62 0.75 23.88
C ALA A 82 -12.15 0.95 24.24
N ASP A 83 -11.23 0.37 23.46
CA ASP A 83 -9.80 0.35 23.76
C ASP A 83 -9.11 1.64 23.31
N GLU A 84 -9.50 2.19 22.15
CA GLU A 84 -8.88 3.40 21.59
C GLU A 84 -9.62 4.68 21.97
N GLY A 85 -10.86 4.58 22.47
CA GLY A 85 -11.75 5.73 22.63
C GLY A 85 -12.03 6.43 21.29
N ALA A 86 -12.00 5.68 20.19
CA ALA A 86 -12.20 6.20 18.85
C ALA A 86 -13.68 6.48 18.60
N VAL A 87 -13.99 7.69 18.13
CA VAL A 87 -15.35 8.12 17.79
C VAL A 87 -15.42 8.38 16.30
N PHE A 88 -16.34 7.73 15.61
CA PHE A 88 -16.56 7.95 14.18
C PHE A 88 -16.85 9.41 13.86
N GLU A 89 -16.03 10.00 12.99
CA GLU A 89 -16.27 11.34 12.46
C GLU A 89 -16.95 11.26 11.09
N GLN A 90 -16.32 10.61 10.12
CA GLN A 90 -16.85 10.54 8.75
C GLN A 90 -16.24 9.37 7.98
N ALA A 91 -16.99 8.90 6.99
CA ALA A 91 -16.57 7.89 6.03
C ALA A 91 -16.60 8.48 4.63
N GLU A 92 -15.72 7.98 3.77
CA GLU A 92 -15.66 8.33 2.36
C GLU A 92 -15.50 9.84 2.03
N PRO A 93 -14.85 10.68 2.86
CA PRO A 93 -14.74 12.11 2.54
C PRO A 93 -13.81 12.31 1.35
N ARG A 94 -14.27 13.13 0.39
CA ARG A 94 -13.40 13.67 -0.66
C ARG A 94 -12.68 14.90 -0.12
N LEU A 95 -11.37 14.81 0.00
CA LEU A 95 -10.52 15.86 0.54
C LEU A 95 -9.60 16.44 -0.54
N GLU A 96 -9.24 17.70 -0.36
CA GLU A 96 -8.26 18.39 -1.18
C GLU A 96 -7.30 19.14 -0.27
N GLN A 97 -6.00 18.97 -0.46
CA GLN A 97 -4.96 19.67 0.31
C GLN A 97 -3.97 20.36 -0.65
N PRO A 98 -3.79 21.68 -0.57
CA PRO A 98 -2.77 22.38 -1.35
C PRO A 98 -1.36 22.03 -0.84
N LEU A 99 -0.44 21.78 -1.78
CA LEU A 99 1.00 21.57 -1.56
C LEU A 99 1.77 22.43 -2.56
N ASP A 100 2.11 23.66 -2.18
CA ASP A 100 2.69 24.67 -3.08
C ASP A 100 1.91 24.81 -4.40
N ASP A 101 2.56 24.51 -5.54
CA ASP A 101 1.98 24.57 -6.88
C ASP A 101 1.13 23.33 -7.26
N VAL A 102 1.03 22.37 -6.35
CA VAL A 102 0.32 21.10 -6.53
C VAL A 102 -0.87 21.05 -5.57
N ARG A 103 -1.90 20.27 -5.92
CA ARG A 103 -3.01 19.98 -5.02
C ARG A 103 -3.21 18.48 -4.94
N LEU A 104 -3.14 17.95 -3.73
CA LEU A 104 -3.55 16.58 -3.44
C LEU A 104 -5.07 16.50 -3.47
N VAL A 105 -5.59 15.44 -4.07
CA VAL A 105 -7.02 15.14 -4.11
C VAL A 105 -7.16 13.64 -3.86
N GLY A 106 -8.01 13.28 -2.91
CA GLY A 106 -8.26 11.86 -2.61
C GLY A 106 -9.57 11.64 -1.87
N ARG A 107 -9.92 10.36 -1.72
CA ARG A 107 -11.03 9.89 -0.91
C ARG A 107 -10.47 8.92 0.12
N LEU A 108 -10.73 9.18 1.39
CA LEU A 108 -10.35 8.32 2.51
C LEU A 108 -11.52 7.38 2.80
N ASP A 109 -11.27 6.19 3.35
CA ASP A 109 -12.38 5.29 3.71
C ASP A 109 -13.07 5.73 5.00
N ARG A 110 -12.29 6.03 6.05
CA ARG A 110 -12.83 6.42 7.35
C ARG A 110 -11.87 7.28 8.16
N ILE A 111 -12.45 8.23 8.88
CA ILE A 111 -11.77 9.06 9.88
C ILE A 111 -12.54 8.94 11.20
N ASP A 112 -11.82 8.58 12.25
CA ASP A 112 -12.26 8.67 13.64
C ASP A 112 -11.53 9.81 14.36
N ARG A 113 -12.10 10.26 15.48
CA ARG A 113 -11.48 11.15 16.46
C ARG A 113 -11.20 10.39 17.74
N LEU A 114 -9.96 10.43 18.20
CA LEU A 114 -9.57 9.83 19.47
C LEU A 114 -10.02 10.71 20.63
N GLN A 115 -10.78 10.18 21.57
CA GLN A 115 -11.24 10.96 22.73
C GLN A 115 -10.11 11.42 23.66
N ALA A 116 -8.98 10.71 23.67
CA ALA A 116 -7.86 11.01 24.55
C ALA A 116 -7.22 12.38 24.26
N ASP A 117 -7.10 12.75 22.99
CA ASP A 117 -6.35 13.95 22.56
C ASP A 117 -6.92 14.66 21.31
N GLY A 118 -8.00 14.13 20.72
CA GLY A 118 -8.67 14.71 19.56
C GLY A 118 -8.02 14.41 18.21
N ARG A 119 -6.88 13.69 18.17
CA ARG A 119 -6.18 13.37 16.92
C ARG A 119 -7.06 12.55 15.97
N ALA A 120 -6.88 12.76 14.66
CA ALA A 120 -7.39 11.85 13.64
C ALA A 120 -6.84 10.44 13.85
N TYR A 121 -7.72 9.46 13.66
CA TYR A 121 -7.36 8.08 13.35
C TYR A 121 -7.95 7.73 11.98
N VAL A 122 -7.09 7.70 10.97
CA VAL A 122 -7.43 7.29 9.61
C VAL A 122 -7.46 5.77 9.51
N ILE A 123 -8.52 5.24 8.92
CA ILE A 123 -8.69 3.81 8.68
C ILE A 123 -8.86 3.59 7.19
N ASP A 124 -8.13 2.61 6.66
CA ASP A 124 -8.32 2.07 5.32
C ASP A 124 -8.75 0.60 5.41
N TYR A 125 -9.86 0.25 4.75
CA TYR A 125 -10.42 -1.10 4.83
C TYR A 125 -9.82 -2.01 3.76
N LYS A 126 -9.38 -3.20 4.18
CA LYS A 126 -8.74 -4.18 3.30
C LYS A 126 -9.43 -5.54 3.37
N THR A 127 -9.74 -6.12 2.22
CA THR A 127 -10.29 -7.49 2.10
C THR A 127 -9.24 -8.54 1.70
N GLU A 128 -7.98 -8.13 1.60
CA GLU A 128 -6.83 -8.99 1.28
C GLU A 128 -6.43 -9.89 2.47
N SER A 129 -5.30 -10.60 2.39
CA SER A 129 -4.81 -11.37 3.53
C SER A 129 -4.19 -10.46 4.60
N LEU A 130 -4.34 -10.83 5.88
CA LEU A 130 -3.68 -10.12 6.99
C LEU A 130 -2.15 -9.99 6.78
N ASP A 131 -1.50 -11.01 6.23
CA ASP A 131 -0.06 -10.96 5.95
C ASP A 131 0.29 -9.93 4.87
N SER A 132 -0.58 -9.75 3.88
CA SER A 132 -0.44 -8.67 2.89
C SER A 132 -0.50 -7.30 3.58
N SER A 133 -1.48 -7.07 4.44
CA SER A 133 -1.61 -5.79 5.16
C SER A 133 -0.44 -5.54 6.12
N LYS A 134 0.08 -6.59 6.79
CA LYS A 134 1.31 -6.52 7.60
C LYS A 134 2.54 -6.17 6.77
N GLN A 135 2.65 -6.74 5.57
CA GLN A 135 3.77 -6.46 4.69
C GLN A 135 3.76 -4.99 4.22
N ARG A 136 2.58 -4.37 4.02
CA ARG A 136 2.46 -2.96 3.66
C ARG A 136 3.03 -2.01 4.71
N VAL A 137 2.82 -2.30 6.00
CA VAL A 137 3.29 -1.41 7.07
C VAL A 137 4.74 -1.69 7.49
N LYS A 138 5.33 -2.80 7.02
CA LYS A 138 6.66 -3.26 7.41
C LYS A 138 7.74 -2.24 7.07
N GLU A 139 7.70 -1.71 5.86
CA GLU A 139 8.62 -0.68 5.38
C GLU A 139 7.80 0.61 5.17
N PRO A 140 7.87 1.60 6.10
CA PRO A 140 6.96 2.75 6.10
C PRO A 140 6.94 3.60 4.83
N PHE A 141 7.99 3.51 4.01
CA PHE A 141 8.13 4.28 2.78
C PHE A 141 7.79 3.50 1.51
N GLU A 142 7.52 2.19 1.59
CA GLU A 142 7.18 1.38 0.41
C GLU A 142 5.70 1.48 0.03
N ASP A 143 4.80 1.43 1.01
CA ASP A 143 3.36 1.62 0.80
C ASP A 143 2.96 3.06 1.12
N THR A 144 2.60 3.82 0.08
CA THR A 144 2.34 5.25 0.19
C THR A 144 0.89 5.60 0.51
N GLN A 145 -0.03 4.62 0.61
CA GLN A 145 -1.46 4.91 0.69
C GLN A 145 -1.85 5.60 2.00
N LEU A 146 -1.48 5.06 3.17
CA LEU A 146 -1.76 5.71 4.45
C LEU A 146 -1.01 7.04 4.61
N ALA A 147 0.22 7.14 4.09
CA ALA A 147 0.98 8.39 4.07
C ALA A 147 0.29 9.47 3.22
N PHE A 148 -0.31 9.09 2.10
CA PHE A 148 -1.08 9.99 1.25
C PHE A 148 -2.36 10.46 1.94
N TYR A 149 -3.07 9.57 2.63
CA TYR A 149 -4.24 9.94 3.43
C TYR A 149 -3.88 10.88 4.56
N ALA A 150 -2.75 10.64 5.23
CA ALA A 150 -2.20 11.53 6.24
C ALA A 150 -1.88 12.92 5.66
N ALA A 151 -1.40 13.00 4.42
CA ALA A 151 -1.09 14.26 3.72
C ALA A 151 -2.36 15.04 3.28
N LEU A 152 -3.52 14.38 3.20
CA LEU A 152 -4.79 15.04 2.89
C LEU A 152 -5.45 15.72 4.10
N LEU A 153 -4.92 15.48 5.31
CA LEU A 153 -5.41 16.08 6.55
C LEU A 153 -4.49 17.22 6.98
N ASP A 154 -5.09 18.34 7.36
CA ASP A 154 -4.40 19.50 7.91
C ASP A 154 -4.16 19.30 9.42
N GLU A 155 -3.42 18.23 9.77
CA GLU A 155 -3.11 17.85 11.15
C GLU A 155 -1.62 17.53 11.31
N ASP A 156 -0.96 18.12 12.30
CA ASP A 156 0.47 17.90 12.57
C ASP A 156 0.80 16.43 12.87
N THR A 157 -0.08 15.76 13.63
CA THR A 157 0.05 14.36 14.03
C THR A 157 -1.28 13.64 13.93
N LEU A 158 -1.25 12.36 13.54
CA LEU A 158 -2.41 11.48 13.43
C LEU A 158 -1.98 10.02 13.54
N ARG A 159 -2.95 9.12 13.69
CA ARG A 159 -2.76 7.67 13.57
C ARG A 159 -3.39 7.17 12.28
N ALA A 160 -2.82 6.13 11.69
CA ALA A 160 -3.36 5.52 10.49
C ALA A 160 -3.19 4.00 10.50
N ALA A 161 -4.22 3.27 10.10
CA ALA A 161 -4.17 1.82 10.07
C ALA A 161 -4.91 1.24 8.87
N TYR A 162 -4.45 0.08 8.44
CA TYR A 162 -5.25 -0.85 7.67
C TYR A 162 -6.13 -1.67 8.60
N VAL A 163 -7.41 -1.81 8.29
CA VAL A 163 -8.32 -2.73 8.98
C VAL A 163 -8.67 -3.85 8.01
N ASN A 164 -8.12 -5.03 8.29
CA ASN A 164 -8.36 -6.22 7.48
C ASN A 164 -9.71 -6.82 7.86
N VAL A 165 -10.67 -6.82 6.95
CA VAL A 165 -12.04 -7.31 7.12
C VAL A 165 -12.22 -8.56 6.26
N GLY A 166 -12.35 -9.73 6.89
CA GLY A 166 -12.49 -10.99 6.16
C GLY A 166 -12.94 -12.16 7.03
N GLU A 167 -13.24 -13.29 6.38
CA GLU A 167 -13.80 -14.50 6.99
C GLU A 167 -12.80 -15.38 7.74
N LYS A 168 -11.50 -15.06 7.67
CA LYS A 168 -10.47 -15.92 8.27
C LYS A 168 -10.68 -16.04 9.78
N ALA A 169 -10.25 -17.16 10.35
CA ALA A 169 -10.40 -17.46 11.78
C ALA A 169 -9.85 -16.37 12.72
N SER A 170 -8.96 -15.49 12.24
CA SER A 170 -8.45 -14.33 12.97
C SER A 170 -9.46 -13.19 13.14
N GLY A 171 -10.60 -13.21 12.45
CA GLY A 171 -11.57 -12.12 12.43
C GLY A 171 -11.03 -10.83 11.81
N THR A 172 -11.74 -9.72 12.07
CA THR A 172 -11.30 -8.38 11.65
C THR A 172 -10.13 -7.93 12.53
N GLN A 173 -9.08 -7.36 11.93
CA GLN A 173 -7.82 -7.02 12.62
C GLN A 173 -7.27 -5.67 12.17
N THR A 174 -6.76 -4.90 13.12
CA THR A 174 -6.04 -3.63 12.87
C THR A 174 -4.55 -3.89 12.60
N VAL A 175 -4.01 -3.24 11.58
CA VAL A 175 -2.59 -3.19 11.26
C VAL A 175 -2.19 -1.72 11.15
N GLU A 176 -1.66 -1.16 12.24
CA GLU A 176 -1.30 0.24 12.34
C GLU A 176 0.06 0.54 11.69
N GLN A 177 0.16 1.70 11.02
CA GLN A 177 1.42 2.29 10.58
C GLN A 177 1.88 3.31 11.63
N THR A 178 2.77 2.90 12.53
CA THR A 178 3.23 3.75 13.64
C THR A 178 4.09 4.92 13.19
N GLU A 179 4.72 4.82 12.02
CA GLU A 179 5.59 5.86 11.45
C GLU A 179 4.86 6.72 10.39
N VAL A 180 3.51 6.77 10.43
CA VAL A 180 2.72 7.43 9.37
C VAL A 180 3.09 8.90 9.16
N VAL A 181 3.44 9.63 10.23
CA VAL A 181 3.86 11.04 10.14
C VAL A 181 5.18 11.17 9.38
N ALA A 182 6.17 10.35 9.70
CA ALA A 182 7.45 10.34 8.98
C ALA A 182 7.27 9.91 7.51
N ALA A 183 6.42 8.90 7.26
CA ALA A 183 6.07 8.46 5.92
C ALA A 183 5.35 9.54 5.10
N ARG A 184 4.42 10.27 5.72
CA ARG A 184 3.74 11.43 5.14
C ARG A 184 4.74 12.50 4.72
N ASP A 185 5.62 12.90 5.64
CA ASP A 185 6.54 14.02 5.40
C ASP A 185 7.52 13.66 4.26
N ALA A 186 8.06 12.43 4.27
CA ALA A 186 8.90 11.92 3.18
C ALA A 186 8.15 11.84 1.84
N LEU A 187 6.88 11.41 1.85
CA LEU A 187 6.05 11.35 0.65
C LEU A 187 5.79 12.75 0.07
N VAL A 188 5.46 13.73 0.92
CA VAL A 188 5.23 15.12 0.51
C VAL A 188 6.49 15.73 -0.10
N GLU A 189 7.65 15.53 0.55
CA GLU A 189 8.94 15.96 0.02
C GLU A 189 9.22 15.33 -1.36
N GLY A 190 9.02 14.02 -1.49
CA GLY A 190 9.18 13.28 -2.74
C GLY A 190 8.27 13.79 -3.86
N ILE A 191 6.98 14.00 -3.58
CA ILE A 191 6.00 14.53 -4.54
C ILE A 191 6.44 15.91 -5.04
N LEU A 192 6.78 16.83 -4.13
CA LEU A 192 7.20 18.18 -4.50
C LEU A 192 8.50 18.17 -5.31
N HIS A 193 9.46 17.34 -4.90
CA HIS A 193 10.74 17.19 -5.60
C HIS A 193 10.53 16.65 -7.04
N ASP A 194 9.80 15.55 -7.18
CA ASP A 194 9.62 14.88 -8.46
C ASP A 194 8.76 15.70 -9.42
N LEU A 195 7.66 16.29 -8.95
CA LEU A 195 6.82 17.12 -9.80
C LEU A 195 7.52 18.40 -10.27
N ARG A 196 8.37 19.01 -9.41
CA ARG A 196 9.22 20.14 -9.81
C ARG A 196 10.20 19.72 -10.91
N ARG A 197 10.91 18.61 -10.73
CA ARG A 197 11.85 18.08 -11.73
C ARG A 197 11.17 17.78 -13.07
N ILE A 198 9.98 17.19 -13.02
CA ILE A 198 9.17 16.93 -14.22
C ILE A 198 8.80 18.25 -14.91
N GLY A 199 8.36 19.26 -14.14
CA GLY A 199 8.04 20.59 -14.66
C GLY A 199 9.25 21.31 -15.28
N GLU A 200 10.45 21.06 -14.76
CA GLU A 200 11.73 21.59 -15.28
C GLU A 200 12.26 20.80 -16.50
N GLY A 201 11.56 19.75 -16.95
CA GLY A 201 11.92 18.97 -18.12
C GLY A 201 12.96 17.88 -17.86
N ALA A 202 13.12 17.43 -16.61
CA ALA A 202 13.98 16.29 -16.30
C ALA A 202 13.53 15.05 -17.08
N ALA A 203 14.51 14.24 -17.53
CA ALA A 203 14.20 12.95 -18.13
C ALA A 203 13.49 12.06 -17.09
N MET A 204 12.34 11.49 -17.48
CA MET A 204 11.62 10.53 -16.65
C MET A 204 12.06 9.13 -17.05
N PRO A 205 12.95 8.41 -16.33
CA PRO A 205 13.34 7.03 -16.62
C PRO A 205 12.20 6.03 -16.39
N ALA A 206 12.33 4.81 -16.94
CA ALA A 206 11.31 3.78 -16.84
C ALA A 206 11.64 2.92 -15.63
N LEU A 207 11.02 3.23 -14.49
CA LEU A 207 11.38 2.67 -13.18
C LEU A 207 10.58 1.43 -12.79
N GLY A 208 9.66 0.94 -13.63
CA GLY A 208 8.81 -0.21 -13.27
C GLY A 208 9.61 -1.48 -12.96
N GLU A 209 9.23 -2.21 -11.90
CA GLU A 209 9.92 -3.41 -11.44
C GLU A 209 8.96 -4.56 -11.12
N GLY A 210 9.44 -5.81 -11.23
CA GLY A 210 8.69 -7.00 -10.83
C GLY A 210 7.33 -7.15 -11.53
N ALA A 211 6.34 -7.65 -10.78
CA ALA A 211 5.03 -8.02 -11.31
C ALA A 211 4.20 -6.83 -11.84
N VAL A 212 4.46 -5.59 -11.40
CA VAL A 212 3.69 -4.43 -11.90
C VAL A 212 3.95 -4.15 -13.38
N CYS A 213 5.12 -4.56 -13.90
CA CYS A 213 5.41 -4.49 -15.33
C CYS A 213 4.59 -5.48 -16.17
N GLU A 214 4.07 -6.56 -15.58
CA GLU A 214 3.27 -7.57 -16.27
C GLU A 214 1.90 -7.04 -16.69
N PHE A 215 1.32 -6.16 -15.88
CA PHE A 215 -0.01 -5.61 -16.08
C PHE A 215 -0.01 -4.16 -16.58
N CYS A 216 1.16 -3.61 -16.93
CA CYS A 216 1.29 -2.22 -17.35
C CYS A 216 0.71 -2.01 -18.77
N ALA A 217 -0.34 -1.18 -18.90
CA ALA A 217 -0.94 -0.86 -20.20
C ALA A 217 0.04 -0.15 -21.16
N ALA A 218 1.01 0.58 -20.61
CA ALA A 218 2.05 1.25 -21.38
C ALA A 218 3.25 0.34 -21.73
N ARG A 219 3.18 -0.97 -21.42
CA ARG A 219 4.28 -1.92 -21.64
C ARG A 219 4.78 -1.92 -23.09
N GLY A 220 3.87 -1.88 -24.07
CA GLY A 220 4.22 -1.81 -25.49
C GLY A 220 4.97 -0.55 -25.94
N LEU A 221 5.03 0.48 -25.08
CA LEU A 221 5.77 1.73 -25.29
C LEU A 221 6.93 1.88 -24.30
N CYS A 222 7.12 0.93 -23.37
CA CYS A 222 8.06 1.04 -22.27
C CYS A 222 9.49 0.82 -22.76
N ARG A 223 10.33 1.85 -22.72
CA ARG A 223 11.76 1.73 -23.06
C ARG A 223 12.53 0.71 -22.21
N LYS A 224 12.02 0.23 -21.06
CA LYS A 224 12.70 -0.86 -20.33
C LYS A 224 12.62 -2.19 -21.08
N ASP A 225 11.50 -2.46 -21.75
CA ASP A 225 11.29 -3.69 -22.52
C ASP A 225 12.03 -3.68 -23.87
N PHE A 226 12.35 -2.51 -24.41
CA PHE A 226 13.08 -2.37 -25.68
C PHE A 226 14.61 -2.41 -25.53
N TRP A 227 15.13 -2.37 -24.31
CA TRP A 227 16.57 -2.33 -24.03
C TRP A 227 16.95 -3.61 -23.29
N SER A 228 16.99 -4.73 -24.01
CA SER A 228 17.76 -5.89 -23.60
C SER A 228 19.25 -5.61 -23.81
N ASP A 229 20.11 -6.09 -22.89
CA ASP A 229 21.57 -5.89 -22.86
C ASP A 229 22.36 -6.36 -24.11
N ASP A 230 21.67 -6.77 -25.18
CA ASP A 230 22.23 -7.07 -26.50
C ASP A 230 22.04 -5.93 -27.52
N ALA A 231 21.99 -4.68 -27.06
CA ALA A 231 22.19 -3.53 -27.95
C ALA A 231 23.66 -3.52 -28.43
N ALA A 232 23.92 -4.32 -29.46
CA ALA A 232 25.19 -4.32 -30.20
C ALA A 232 25.65 -2.88 -30.48
N PRO A 233 26.96 -2.59 -30.36
CA PRO A 233 27.45 -1.22 -30.53
C PRO A 233 27.16 -0.76 -31.96
N LEU A 234 26.28 0.24 -32.08
CA LEU A 234 26.03 0.90 -33.36
C LEU A 234 27.28 1.68 -33.78
N CYS A 235 27.99 1.10 -34.74
CA CYS A 235 28.79 1.71 -35.80
C CYS A 235 29.54 3.00 -35.44
N THR A 236 30.84 2.89 -35.15
CA THR A 236 31.75 4.04 -35.24
C THR A 236 31.93 4.42 -36.72
N PRO A 237 31.79 5.70 -37.10
CA PRO A 237 32.23 6.14 -38.41
C PRO A 237 33.76 6.06 -38.43
N SER A 238 34.26 5.18 -39.30
CA SER A 238 35.68 4.99 -39.63
C SER A 238 36.48 6.30 -39.59
N GLY A 239 37.53 6.31 -38.77
CA GLY A 239 38.45 7.43 -38.66
C GLY A 239 39.77 7.09 -37.96
N ARG A 240 40.40 5.96 -38.34
CA ARG A 240 41.78 5.49 -38.01
C ARG A 240 42.23 5.51 -36.54
N VAL A 241 42.55 4.33 -36.02
CA VAL A 241 43.45 4.14 -34.88
C VAL A 241 44.79 3.62 -35.41
N THR A 242 45.88 4.36 -35.16
CA THR A 242 47.25 3.87 -35.30
C THR A 242 47.60 2.96 -34.12
N GLN A 243 48.08 1.74 -34.40
CA GLN A 243 48.63 0.84 -33.39
C GLN A 243 49.97 1.36 -32.85
N PRO A 244 50.24 1.29 -31.53
CA PRO A 244 51.60 1.40 -31.01
C PRO A 244 52.33 0.05 -31.19
N PRO A 245 53.67 0.05 -31.33
CA PRO A 245 54.44 -1.14 -31.69
C PRO A 245 54.53 -2.14 -30.54
N GLU A 246 54.44 -3.42 -30.90
CA GLU A 246 54.74 -4.56 -30.03
C GLU A 246 56.25 -4.65 -29.78
N GLY A 247 56.64 -4.71 -28.51
CA GLY A 247 58.01 -4.91 -28.05
C GLY A 247 58.11 -6.06 -27.06
N GLU A 248 58.44 -7.23 -27.60
CA GLU A 248 59.21 -8.37 -27.08
C GLU A 248 59.16 -8.77 -25.57
N ALA A 249 58.61 -9.98 -25.37
CA ALA A 249 59.23 -11.16 -24.76
C ALA A 249 60.12 -11.03 -23.50
N GLY A 250 59.68 -11.67 -22.41
CA GLY A 250 60.51 -11.99 -21.24
C GLY A 250 59.93 -13.10 -20.37
N ARG A 251 60.18 -14.36 -20.77
CA ARG A 251 59.91 -15.61 -20.05
C ARG A 251 60.80 -15.72 -18.80
N LEU A 252 60.35 -16.39 -17.72
CA LEU A 252 61.10 -17.30 -16.81
C LEU A 252 60.17 -17.70 -15.62
N ARG A 253 59.72 -18.98 -15.51
CA ARG A 253 60.10 -20.02 -14.52
C ARG A 253 59.93 -19.59 -13.04
N GLY A 254 59.32 -20.32 -12.10
CA GLY A 254 58.85 -21.70 -11.93
C GLY A 254 58.98 -22.11 -10.44
N GLY A 255 58.12 -23.01 -9.92
CA GLY A 255 58.24 -23.70 -8.61
C GLY A 255 57.19 -23.27 -7.55
N GLN A 256 56.21 -24.11 -7.14
CA GLN A 256 56.24 -25.19 -6.11
C GLN A 256 56.72 -24.69 -4.73
N ALA A 257 56.15 -24.99 -3.55
CA ALA A 257 55.09 -25.88 -3.04
C ALA A 257 54.72 -25.38 -1.61
N ALA A 258 53.48 -25.60 -1.14
CA ALA A 258 53.08 -26.47 -0.01
C ALA A 258 53.25 -25.96 1.45
N ALA A 259 52.19 -26.29 2.22
CA ALA A 259 52.12 -26.66 3.65
C ALA A 259 52.10 -25.59 4.75
N GLU A 260 50.95 -25.57 5.45
CA GLU A 260 50.74 -25.66 6.92
C GLU A 260 51.76 -24.99 7.86
N ASP A 261 51.29 -24.10 8.73
CA ASP A 261 51.21 -24.41 10.18
C ASP A 261 50.34 -23.37 10.93
N THR A 262 49.59 -23.84 11.95
CA THR A 262 48.78 -23.02 12.88
C THR A 262 49.51 -22.91 14.26
N PRO A 263 48.94 -22.29 15.30
CA PRO A 263 49.49 -21.15 16.05
C PRO A 263 50.15 -21.54 17.39
N PRO A 264 50.48 -20.56 18.27
CA PRO A 264 49.63 -20.34 19.48
C PRO A 264 49.46 -18.84 19.78
N GLY A 265 48.43 -18.32 20.46
CA GLY A 265 47.87 -18.72 21.75
C GLY A 265 48.49 -17.84 22.87
N LEU A 266 47.68 -16.99 23.52
CA LEU A 266 47.83 -16.35 24.87
C LEU A 266 46.66 -15.33 25.02
N GLU A 267 45.58 -15.63 25.77
CA GLU A 267 45.38 -15.28 27.20
C GLU A 267 45.65 -13.79 27.49
N GLY A 268 44.78 -12.96 28.09
CA GLY A 268 43.60 -13.13 28.92
C GLY A 268 43.56 -11.98 29.96
N ARG A 269 42.41 -11.80 30.63
CA ARG A 269 42.12 -10.91 31.79
C ARG A 269 41.84 -9.44 31.42
N SER A 270 40.81 -8.76 31.93
CA SER A 270 39.80 -9.03 32.97
C SER A 270 38.59 -8.15 32.71
#